data_AF-A0A922IQL7-F1
#
_entry.id   AF-A0A922IQL7-F1
#
_cell.length_a   1.000
_cell.length_b   1.000
_cell.length_c   1.000
_cell.angle_alpha   90.00
_cell.angle_beta   90.00
_cell.angle_gamma   90.00
#
_symmetry.space_group_name_H-M   'P 1'
#
loop_
_entity.id
_entity.type
_entity.pdbx_description
1 polymer ?
#
loop_
_entity_poly.entity_id
_entity_poly.type
_entity_poly.pdbx_seq_one_letter_code
_entity_poly.pdbx_strand_id
1 'polypeptide(L)'
;MCYAKAIMKRLSKENVKPMGRHLGKLSHSNPGLLFDHVLHTVQLFTNLINPVVEALKYVSSLGYDMLTSLSLFTGLLCRKYQFDLAGLLQYVLNQLKVGKSYDLAILREILHRMSGIDISEEMTEEQLESMSGGELLLQEGGYYAQIRNTRRNAGRLKDALVEHNLIMPFIFLMAQQRDAIIFLDDPERHCKLAGRLYDQVS
;
A
#
# COMPACT_ATOMS: atom_id res chain seq x y z
N MET A 1 -17.23 5.99 -14.91
CA MET A 1 -15.94 5.54 -15.48
C MET A 1 -15.29 6.52 -16.45
N CYS A 2 -15.99 7.08 -17.45
CA CYS A 2 -15.38 7.99 -18.45
C CYS A 2 -14.78 9.29 -17.86
N TYR A 3 -15.26 9.73 -16.69
CA TYR A 3 -14.89 11.03 -16.12
C TYR A 3 -13.49 11.07 -15.49
N ALA A 4 -13.07 10.03 -14.75
CA ALA A 4 -11.70 9.94 -14.21
C ALA A 4 -10.65 9.89 -15.35
N LYS A 5 -10.94 9.15 -16.42
CA LYS A 5 -10.12 9.08 -17.63
C LYS A 5 -10.03 10.42 -18.36
N ALA A 6 -11.12 11.17 -18.42
CA ALA A 6 -11.14 12.51 -19.00
C ALA A 6 -10.29 13.51 -18.19
N ILE A 7 -10.34 13.44 -16.86
CA ILE A 7 -9.53 14.29 -15.98
C ILE A 7 -8.05 13.95 -16.11
N MET A 8 -7.69 12.66 -16.06
CA MET A 8 -6.30 12.21 -16.15
C MET A 8 -5.67 12.53 -17.52
N LYS A 9 -6.43 12.46 -18.61
CA LYS A 9 -5.97 12.89 -19.94
C LYS A 9 -5.72 14.40 -20.07
N ARG A 10 -6.38 15.20 -19.23
CA ARG A 10 -6.25 16.66 -19.25
C ARG A 10 -5.24 17.16 -18.23
N LEU A 11 -4.83 16.32 -17.28
CA LEU A 11 -3.95 16.71 -16.18
C LEU A 11 -2.57 17.14 -16.71
N SER A 12 -2.18 18.37 -16.37
CA SER A 12 -0.90 19.00 -16.70
C SER A 12 -0.45 19.89 -15.54
N LYS A 13 0.80 20.37 -15.57
CA LYS A 13 1.34 21.28 -14.54
C LYS A 13 0.53 22.57 -14.40
N GLU A 14 -0.14 23.02 -15.46
CA GLU A 14 -0.88 24.29 -15.49
C GLU A 14 -2.28 24.17 -14.89
N ASN A 15 -2.84 22.96 -14.84
CA ASN A 15 -4.23 22.73 -14.43
C ASN A 15 -4.39 21.75 -13.25
N VAL A 16 -3.31 21.48 -12.52
CA VAL A 16 -3.28 20.60 -11.35
C VAL A 16 -4.34 20.98 -10.31
N LYS A 17 -4.49 22.28 -10.00
CA LYS A 17 -5.43 22.75 -8.97
C LYS A 17 -6.90 22.43 -9.31
N PRO A 18 -7.45 22.85 -10.47
CA PRO A 18 -8.83 22.52 -10.81
C PRO A 18 -9.02 21.02 -11.03
N MET A 19 -8.10 20.33 -11.72
CA MET A 19 -8.22 18.88 -11.98
C MET A 19 -8.12 18.07 -10.69
N GLY A 20 -7.24 18.45 -9.76
CA GLY A 20 -7.10 17.82 -8.45
C GLY A 20 -8.35 17.95 -7.60
N ARG A 21 -9.05 19.10 -7.62
CA ARG A 21 -10.34 19.26 -6.92
C ARG A 21 -11.43 18.35 -7.50
N HIS A 22 -11.47 18.17 -8.82
CA HIS A 22 -12.39 17.22 -9.45
C HIS A 22 -12.03 15.77 -9.11
N LEU A 23 -10.73 15.46 -9.07
CA LEU A 23 -10.21 14.16 -8.65
C LEU A 23 -10.59 13.85 -7.20
N GLY A 24 -10.49 14.83 -6.30
CA GLY A 24 -10.90 14.69 -4.91
C GLY A 24 -12.39 14.44 -4.74
N LYS A 25 -13.24 15.16 -5.47
CA LYS A 25 -14.68 14.89 -5.45
C LYS A 25 -15.02 13.47 -5.93
N LEU A 26 -14.29 12.98 -6.95
CA LEU A 26 -14.45 11.62 -7.47
C LEU A 26 -13.96 10.55 -6.49
N SER A 27 -12.92 10.84 -5.72
CA SER A 27 -12.35 9.87 -4.79
C SER A 27 -13.30 9.51 -3.66
N HIS A 28 -14.19 10.43 -3.27
CA HIS A 28 -15.21 10.16 -2.25
C HIS A 28 -16.25 9.13 -2.70
N SER A 29 -16.46 8.98 -4.01
CA SER A 29 -17.46 8.05 -4.54
C SER A 29 -16.86 6.68 -4.86
N ASN A 30 -15.61 6.62 -5.33
CA ASN A 30 -14.96 5.36 -5.69
C ASN A 30 -13.43 5.51 -5.70
N PRO A 31 -12.76 5.40 -4.54
CA PRO A 31 -11.32 5.58 -4.45
C PRO A 31 -10.58 4.45 -5.18
N GLY A 32 -10.96 3.19 -4.98
CA GLY A 32 -10.27 2.03 -5.57
C GLY A 32 -10.10 2.10 -7.09
N LEU A 33 -11.19 2.37 -7.83
CA LEU A 33 -11.12 2.49 -9.29
C LEU A 33 -10.38 3.77 -9.76
N LEU A 34 -10.46 4.85 -8.98
CA LEU A 34 -9.76 6.09 -9.31
C LEU A 34 -8.25 5.87 -9.22
N PHE A 35 -7.77 5.22 -8.16
CA PHE A 35 -6.36 4.94 -7.99
C PHE A 35 -5.84 3.93 -9.01
N ASP A 36 -6.58 2.87 -9.32
CA ASP A 36 -6.22 1.94 -10.40
C ASP A 36 -6.02 2.67 -11.74
N HIS A 37 -6.92 3.61 -12.07
CA HIS A 37 -6.80 4.40 -13.28
C HIS A 37 -5.65 5.42 -13.24
N VAL A 38 -5.42 6.07 -12.10
CA VAL A 38 -4.31 6.99 -11.88
C VAL A 38 -2.98 6.25 -12.06
N LEU A 39 -2.87 5.06 -11.47
CA LEU A 39 -1.73 4.16 -11.59
C LEU A 39 -1.48 3.74 -13.03
N HIS A 40 -2.51 3.27 -13.73
CA HIS A 40 -2.41 2.92 -15.15
C HIS A 40 -1.94 4.11 -16.00
N THR A 41 -2.38 5.33 -15.68
CA THR A 41 -1.97 6.53 -16.42
C THR A 41 -0.52 6.93 -16.12
N VAL A 42 -0.09 6.88 -14.86
CA VAL A 42 1.31 7.14 -14.47
C VAL A 42 2.26 6.10 -15.07
N GLN A 43 1.82 4.85 -15.19
CA GLN A 43 2.59 3.79 -15.84
C GLN A 43 2.80 4.02 -17.33
N LEU A 44 1.85 4.65 -18.02
CA LEU A 44 1.95 4.99 -19.44
C LEU A 44 2.70 6.30 -19.70
N PHE A 45 2.67 7.23 -18.75
CA PHE A 45 3.16 8.60 -18.92
C PHE A 45 3.94 9.07 -17.70
N THR A 46 5.27 8.88 -17.71
CA THR A 46 6.16 9.27 -16.60
C THR A 46 6.21 10.78 -16.35
N ASN A 47 5.93 11.59 -17.37
CA ASN A 47 5.83 13.05 -17.26
C ASN A 47 4.62 13.51 -16.42
N LEU A 48 3.66 12.63 -16.14
CA LEU A 48 2.48 12.93 -15.32
C LEU A 48 2.69 12.65 -13.83
N ILE A 49 3.83 12.11 -13.40
CA ILE A 49 4.08 11.80 -11.98
C ILE A 49 3.90 13.03 -11.10
N ASN A 50 4.60 14.13 -11.41
CA ASN A 50 4.56 15.35 -10.60
C ASN A 50 3.14 16.01 -10.57
N PRO A 51 2.45 16.20 -11.72
CA PRO A 51 1.06 16.64 -11.74
C PRO A 51 0.09 15.75 -10.96
N VAL A 52 0.25 14.43 -11.02
CA VAL A 52 -0.59 13.47 -10.30
C VAL A 52 -0.37 13.57 -8.80
N VAL A 53 0.87 13.55 -8.35
CA VAL A 53 1.21 13.68 -6.91
C VAL A 53 0.65 14.98 -6.34
N GLU A 54 0.71 16.06 -7.10
CA GLU A 54 0.19 17.36 -6.65
C GLU A 54 -1.35 17.43 -6.71
N ALA A 55 -1.99 16.74 -7.66
CA ALA A 55 -3.45 16.60 -7.73
C ALA A 55 -4.01 15.73 -6.59
N LEU A 56 -3.26 14.72 -6.15
CA LEU A 56 -3.65 13.83 -5.05
C LEU A 56 -3.75 14.56 -3.69
N LYS A 57 -3.12 15.74 -3.55
CA LYS A 57 -3.26 16.60 -2.35
C LYS A 57 -4.69 17.10 -2.09
N TYR A 58 -5.57 17.01 -3.09
CA TYR A 58 -6.96 17.47 -3.01
C TYR A 58 -7.97 16.36 -2.69
N VAL A 59 -7.50 15.12 -2.49
CA VAL A 59 -8.31 13.91 -2.28
C VAL A 59 -8.71 13.72 -0.79
N SER A 60 -8.40 14.70 0.05
CA SER A 60 -8.18 14.64 1.51
C SER A 60 -9.41 14.54 2.45
N SER A 61 -10.53 13.95 2.03
CA SER A 61 -11.75 14.01 2.86
C SER A 61 -11.97 12.83 3.82
N LEU A 62 -11.30 11.70 3.63
CA LEU A 62 -11.42 10.55 4.52
C LEU A 62 -10.02 9.98 4.76
N GLY A 63 -9.44 10.26 5.93
CA GLY A 63 -8.04 9.94 6.24
C GLY A 63 -7.67 8.48 5.99
N TYR A 64 -8.59 7.55 6.25
CA TYR A 64 -8.37 6.12 6.10
C TYR A 64 -8.34 5.64 4.63
N ASP A 65 -9.26 6.12 3.78
CA ASP A 65 -9.30 5.74 2.37
C ASP A 65 -8.11 6.34 1.60
N MET A 66 -7.70 7.54 1.99
CA MET A 66 -6.50 8.20 1.47
C MET A 66 -5.22 7.43 1.81
N LEU A 67 -5.08 6.99 3.07
CA LEU A 67 -3.92 6.21 3.52
C LEU A 67 -3.85 4.85 2.85
N THR A 68 -4.98 4.16 2.73
CA THR A 68 -5.07 2.86 2.02
C THR A 68 -4.72 3.03 0.55
N SER A 69 -5.15 4.12 -0.06
CA SER A 69 -4.84 4.39 -1.46
C SER A 69 -3.39 4.80 -1.70
N LEU A 70 -2.81 5.55 -0.76
CA LEU A 70 -1.40 5.93 -0.78
C LEU A 70 -0.51 4.70 -0.56
N SER A 71 -0.86 3.83 0.40
CA SER A 71 -0.15 2.58 0.63
C SER A 71 -0.15 1.74 -0.65
N LEU A 72 -1.33 1.58 -1.29
CA LEU A 72 -1.47 0.84 -2.56
C LEU A 72 -0.56 1.42 -3.65
N PHE A 73 -0.56 2.75 -3.79
CA PHE A 73 0.29 3.46 -4.74
C PHE A 73 1.78 3.21 -4.47
N THR A 74 2.22 3.32 -3.21
CA THR A 74 3.61 3.08 -2.82
C THR A 74 4.05 1.63 -3.03
N GLY A 75 3.20 0.65 -2.72
CA GLY A 75 3.50 -0.77 -2.95
C GLY A 75 3.67 -1.10 -4.44
N LEU A 76 2.85 -0.50 -5.30
CA LEU A 76 2.96 -0.66 -6.76
C LEU A 76 4.19 0.04 -7.35
N LEU A 77 4.55 1.22 -6.83
CA LEU A 77 5.80 1.90 -7.20
C LEU A 77 7.02 1.05 -6.85
N CYS A 78 7.08 0.50 -5.63
CA CYS A 78 8.20 -0.32 -5.17
C CYS A 78 8.33 -1.63 -5.96
N ARG A 79 7.20 -2.23 -6.36
CA ARG A 79 7.16 -3.44 -7.18
C ARG A 79 7.61 -3.19 -8.62
N LYS A 80 7.19 -2.09 -9.24
CA LYS A 80 7.37 -1.85 -10.69
C LYS A 80 8.63 -1.04 -11.03
N TYR A 81 9.10 -0.18 -10.13
CA TYR A 81 10.26 0.69 -10.35
C TYR A 81 11.43 0.37 -9.40
N GLN A 82 12.64 0.77 -9.78
CA GLN A 82 13.79 0.84 -8.87
C GLN A 82 13.67 2.08 -7.98
N PHE A 83 12.65 2.09 -7.12
CA PHE A 83 12.45 3.13 -6.13
C PHE A 83 13.39 2.92 -4.93
N ASP A 84 13.83 4.01 -4.29
CA ASP A 84 14.60 3.94 -3.05
C ASP A 84 13.71 3.45 -1.90
N LEU A 85 13.69 2.13 -1.73
CA LEU A 85 12.91 1.44 -0.72
C LEU A 85 13.45 1.69 0.68
N ALA A 86 14.76 1.85 0.83
CA ALA A 86 15.39 2.10 2.11
C ALA A 86 14.96 3.45 2.69
N GLY A 87 14.96 4.50 1.87
CA GLY A 87 14.45 5.81 2.26
C GLY A 87 12.98 5.79 2.69
N LEU A 88 12.14 5.02 1.98
CA LEU A 88 10.72 4.87 2.31
C LEU A 88 10.50 4.10 3.62
N LEU A 89 11.22 2.98 3.81
CA LEU A 89 11.17 2.20 5.05
C LEU A 89 11.67 3.02 6.24
N GLN A 90 12.76 3.77 6.07
CA GLN A 90 13.28 4.66 7.10
C GLN A 90 12.29 5.78 7.46
N TYR A 91 11.58 6.33 6.47
CA TYR A 91 10.51 7.30 6.71
C TYR A 91 9.38 6.71 7.55
N VAL A 92 8.88 5.52 7.17
CA VAL A 92 7.83 4.84 7.93
C VAL A 92 8.31 4.57 9.36
N LEU A 93 9.53 4.05 9.53
CA LEU A 93 10.12 3.82 10.86
C LEU A 93 10.15 5.10 11.71
N ASN A 94 10.51 6.23 11.12
CA ASN A 94 10.54 7.50 11.82
C ASN A 94 9.14 8.00 12.20
N GLN A 95 8.12 7.77 11.37
CA GLN A 95 6.74 8.10 11.73
C GLN A 95 6.18 7.18 12.83
N LEU A 96 6.57 5.90 12.83
CA LEU A 96 6.22 4.97 13.92
C LEU A 96 6.84 5.40 15.25
N LYS A 97 8.08 5.91 15.26
CA LYS A 97 8.69 6.49 16.46
C LYS A 97 7.93 7.71 17.00
N VAL A 98 7.26 8.45 16.13
CA VAL A 98 6.41 9.60 16.49
C VAL A 98 5.02 9.15 16.98
N GLY A 99 4.71 7.85 16.94
CA GLY A 99 3.44 7.28 17.41
C GLY A 99 2.31 7.34 16.39
N LYS A 100 2.62 7.60 15.10
CA LYS A 100 1.61 7.58 14.05
C LYS A 100 1.35 6.15 13.59
N SER A 101 0.36 5.50 14.21
CA SER A 101 -0.07 4.13 13.90
C SER A 101 -0.49 3.94 12.43
N TYR A 102 -0.99 4.98 11.79
CA TYR A 102 -1.51 4.94 10.42
C TYR A 102 -0.47 4.57 9.35
N ASP A 103 0.81 4.89 9.56
CA ASP A 103 1.88 4.60 8.60
C ASP A 103 2.21 3.09 8.54
N LEU A 104 1.71 2.27 9.49
CA LEU A 104 1.76 0.81 9.39
C LEU A 104 0.97 0.26 8.20
N ALA A 105 -0.07 0.97 7.74
CA ALA A 105 -0.80 0.59 6.54
C ALA A 105 0.10 0.63 5.29
N ILE A 106 1.04 1.59 5.24
CA ILE A 106 2.04 1.72 4.18
C ILE A 106 3.03 0.55 4.26
N LEU A 107 3.54 0.25 5.48
CA LEU A 107 4.44 -0.87 5.70
C LEU A 107 3.82 -2.20 5.24
N ARG A 108 2.58 -2.48 5.67
CA ARG A 108 1.86 -3.70 5.32
C ARG A 108 1.67 -3.83 3.81
N GLU A 109 1.30 -2.75 3.13
CA GLU A 109 1.08 -2.80 1.69
C GLU A 109 2.39 -2.99 0.91
N ILE A 110 3.50 -2.37 1.35
CA ILE A 110 4.83 -2.64 0.78
C ILE A 110 5.18 -4.10 0.96
N LEU A 111 5.02 -4.64 2.17
CA LEU A 111 5.27 -6.06 2.46
C LEU A 111 4.42 -6.94 1.55
N HIS A 112 3.10 -6.77 1.54
CA HIS A 112 2.17 -7.55 0.74
C HIS A 112 2.48 -7.49 -0.76
N ARG A 113 2.76 -6.30 -1.33
CA ARG A 113 3.05 -6.14 -2.77
C ARG A 113 4.44 -6.62 -3.18
N MET A 114 5.43 -6.56 -2.30
CA MET A 114 6.80 -6.97 -2.57
C MET A 114 7.06 -8.45 -2.24
N SER A 115 6.41 -8.98 -1.19
CA SER A 115 6.48 -10.38 -0.77
C SER A 115 5.44 -11.27 -1.45
N GLY A 116 4.45 -10.67 -2.13
CA GLY A 116 3.40 -11.37 -2.89
C GLY A 116 2.61 -12.38 -2.05
N ILE A 117 2.61 -12.21 -0.73
CA ILE A 117 1.81 -13.01 0.20
C ILE A 117 0.40 -12.46 0.14
N ASP A 118 -0.44 -13.05 -0.71
CA ASP A 118 -1.87 -12.75 -0.72
C ASP A 118 -2.51 -13.39 0.52
N ILE A 119 -2.94 -12.57 1.49
CA ILE A 119 -3.75 -13.01 2.62
C ILE A 119 -5.16 -13.25 2.07
N SER A 120 -5.37 -14.39 1.42
CA SER A 120 -6.71 -14.77 0.96
C SER A 120 -7.49 -15.28 2.16
N GLU A 121 -8.45 -14.50 2.64
CA GLU A 121 -9.37 -14.92 3.71
C GLU A 121 -10.36 -15.99 3.21
N GLU A 122 -10.52 -16.11 1.89
CA GLU A 122 -11.35 -17.12 1.24
C GLU A 122 -10.45 -18.02 0.38
N MET A 123 -10.14 -19.21 0.88
CA MET A 123 -9.55 -20.28 0.09
C MET A 123 -10.54 -21.42 0.01
N THR A 124 -10.71 -22.00 -1.17
CA THR A 124 -11.47 -23.25 -1.30
C THR A 124 -10.66 -24.40 -0.67
N GLU A 125 -11.36 -25.43 -0.21
CA GLU A 125 -10.75 -26.60 0.43
C GLU A 125 -9.71 -27.27 -0.50
N GLU A 126 -9.99 -27.34 -1.80
CA GLU A 126 -9.05 -27.84 -2.81
C GLU A 126 -7.77 -26.98 -2.93
N GLN A 127 -7.87 -25.65 -2.80
CA GLN A 127 -6.71 -24.76 -2.79
C GLN A 127 -5.91 -24.90 -1.49
N LEU A 128 -6.57 -25.18 -0.37
CA LEU A 128 -5.93 -25.41 0.92
C LEU A 128 -5.16 -26.75 0.95
N GLU A 129 -5.75 -27.80 0.40
CA GLU A 129 -5.08 -29.09 0.22
C GLU A 129 -3.90 -28.96 -0.74
N SER A 130 -4.07 -28.22 -1.84
CA SER A 130 -2.99 -27.95 -2.81
C SER A 130 -1.82 -27.20 -2.18
N MET A 131 -2.09 -26.29 -1.23
CA MET A 131 -1.07 -25.57 -0.47
C MET A 131 -0.27 -26.43 0.51
N SER A 132 -0.83 -27.57 0.94
CA SER A 132 -0.12 -28.55 1.77
C SER A 132 0.72 -29.55 0.95
N GLY A 133 0.61 -29.51 -0.38
CA GLY A 133 1.32 -30.40 -1.31
C GLY A 133 2.75 -29.97 -1.65
N GLY A 134 3.44 -30.84 -2.41
CA GLY A 134 4.79 -30.58 -2.93
C GLY A 134 4.81 -29.54 -4.07
N GLU A 135 6.01 -29.15 -4.52
CA GLU A 135 6.24 -28.09 -5.52
C GLU A 135 5.42 -28.27 -6.83
N LEU A 136 5.18 -29.51 -7.25
CA LEU A 136 4.34 -29.84 -8.41
C LEU A 136 2.85 -29.57 -8.18
N LEU A 137 2.33 -29.86 -6.98
CA LEU A 137 0.92 -29.65 -6.65
C LEU A 137 0.61 -28.15 -6.48
N LEU A 138 1.57 -27.40 -5.93
CA LEU A 138 1.53 -25.94 -5.86
C LEU A 138 1.52 -25.28 -7.26
N GLN A 139 2.12 -25.95 -8.26
CA GLN A 139 2.18 -25.46 -9.63
C GLN A 139 0.84 -25.61 -10.36
N GLU A 140 0.18 -26.76 -10.19
CA GLU A 140 -1.13 -27.05 -10.80
C GLU A 140 -2.28 -26.24 -10.16
N GLY A 141 -2.14 -25.82 -8.90
CA GLY A 141 -3.10 -24.96 -8.20
C GLY A 141 -3.15 -23.48 -8.65
N GLY A 142 -2.44 -23.10 -9.72
CA GLY A 142 -2.54 -21.77 -10.36
C GLY A 142 -1.64 -20.65 -9.80
N TYR A 143 -0.90 -20.88 -8.71
CA TYR A 143 -0.09 -19.86 -8.04
C TYR A 143 1.32 -19.64 -8.64
N TYR A 144 1.78 -20.51 -9.54
CA TYR A 144 3.21 -20.59 -9.92
C TYR A 144 3.77 -19.32 -10.61
N ALA A 145 2.95 -18.63 -11.41
CA ALA A 145 3.37 -17.42 -12.13
C ALA A 145 3.52 -16.19 -11.19
N GLN A 146 2.69 -16.09 -10.15
CA GLN A 146 2.83 -15.05 -9.11
C GLN A 146 4.07 -15.31 -8.24
N ILE A 147 4.34 -16.56 -7.87
CA ILE A 147 5.45 -16.94 -6.97
C ILE A 147 6.83 -16.55 -7.54
N ARG A 148 7.10 -16.72 -8.85
CA ARG A 148 8.43 -16.40 -9.44
C ARG A 148 8.76 -14.91 -9.45
N ASN A 149 7.79 -14.05 -9.77
CA ASN A 149 8.04 -12.61 -9.90
C ASN A 149 8.22 -11.95 -8.51
N THR A 150 7.53 -12.51 -7.53
CA THR A 150 7.63 -12.17 -6.13
C THR A 150 8.99 -12.48 -5.52
N ARG A 151 9.63 -13.60 -5.86
CA ARG A 151 10.97 -13.96 -5.31
C ARG A 151 12.04 -12.87 -5.53
N ARG A 152 12.03 -12.20 -6.70
CA ARG A 152 12.99 -11.12 -7.01
C ARG A 152 12.72 -9.85 -6.19
N ASN A 153 11.46 -9.47 -6.04
CA ASN A 153 11.08 -8.28 -5.28
C ASN A 153 11.22 -8.49 -3.78
N ALA A 154 10.89 -9.69 -3.28
CA ALA A 154 11.14 -10.10 -1.91
C ALA A 154 12.65 -10.11 -1.58
N GLY A 155 13.50 -10.53 -2.52
CA GLY A 155 14.97 -10.39 -2.40
C GLY A 155 15.39 -8.94 -2.20
N ARG A 156 14.96 -8.03 -3.08
CA ARG A 156 15.26 -6.59 -2.95
C ARG A 156 14.76 -5.98 -1.63
N LEU A 157 13.57 -6.38 -1.18
CA LEU A 157 13.02 -5.93 0.11
C LEU A 157 13.87 -6.45 1.28
N LYS A 158 14.24 -7.72 1.26
CA LYS A 158 15.12 -8.32 2.25
C LYS A 158 16.47 -7.60 2.28
N ASP A 159 17.07 -7.37 1.12
CA ASP A 159 18.37 -6.71 1.02
C ASP A 159 18.30 -5.30 1.61
N ALA A 160 17.28 -4.51 1.27
CA ALA A 160 17.08 -3.18 1.84
C ALA A 160 16.84 -3.20 3.37
N LEU A 161 16.14 -4.19 3.89
CA LEU A 161 15.89 -4.34 5.33
C LEU A 161 17.16 -4.73 6.10
N VAL A 162 17.97 -5.62 5.53
CA VAL A 162 19.22 -6.13 6.14
C VAL A 162 20.32 -5.08 6.05
N GLU A 163 20.54 -4.49 4.88
CA GLU A 163 21.60 -3.50 4.63
C GLU A 163 21.47 -2.28 5.56
N HIS A 164 20.23 -1.85 5.85
CA HIS A 164 19.95 -0.71 6.71
C HIS A 164 19.61 -1.07 8.16
N ASN A 165 19.76 -2.34 8.58
CA ASN A 165 19.46 -2.84 9.94
C ASN A 165 18.05 -2.45 10.45
N LEU A 166 17.07 -2.42 9.56
CA LEU A 166 15.72 -1.94 9.87
C LEU A 166 14.83 -3.01 10.52
N ILE A 167 15.22 -4.29 10.42
CA ILE A 167 14.44 -5.44 10.90
C ILE A 167 14.12 -5.32 12.40
N MET A 168 15.15 -5.19 13.24
CA MET A 168 14.95 -5.12 14.70
C MET A 168 14.14 -3.89 15.13
N PRO A 169 14.43 -2.66 14.63
CA PRO A 169 13.60 -1.49 14.88
C PRO A 169 12.13 -1.66 14.50
N PHE A 170 11.84 -2.28 13.34
CA PHE A 170 10.47 -2.53 12.94
C PHE A 170 9.77 -3.53 13.87
N ILE A 171 10.41 -4.63 14.24
CA ILE A 171 9.83 -5.62 15.16
C ILE A 171 9.48 -4.97 16.51
N PHE A 172 10.41 -4.20 17.08
CA PHE A 172 10.18 -3.50 18.34
C PHE A 172 9.06 -2.46 18.26
N LEU A 173 9.06 -1.62 17.21
CA LEU A 173 8.04 -0.57 17.06
C LEU A 173 6.67 -1.13 16.71
N MET A 174 6.57 -2.23 15.94
CA MET A 174 5.30 -2.90 15.69
C MET A 174 4.71 -3.50 16.97
N ALA A 175 5.53 -4.14 17.80
CA ALA A 175 5.11 -4.63 19.10
C ALA A 175 4.63 -3.48 20.02
N GLN A 176 5.39 -2.39 20.08
CA GLN A 176 5.01 -1.21 20.86
C GLN A 176 3.72 -0.56 20.33
N GLN A 177 3.54 -0.48 19.02
CA GLN A 177 2.36 0.14 18.41
C GLN A 177 1.10 -0.69 18.62
N ARG A 178 1.22 -2.03 18.66
CA ARG A 178 0.12 -2.94 19.00
C ARG A 178 -0.46 -2.62 20.38
N ASP A 179 0.40 -2.42 21.36
CA ASP A 179 -0.01 -2.04 22.72
C ASP A 179 -0.51 -0.57 22.74
N ALA A 180 0.14 0.33 22.00
CA ALA A 180 -0.26 1.73 21.94
C ALA A 180 -1.64 1.97 21.32
N ILE A 181 -2.06 1.19 20.31
CA ILE A 181 -3.40 1.28 19.71
C ILE A 181 -4.50 0.98 20.75
N ILE A 182 -4.22 0.11 21.72
CA ILE A 182 -5.19 -0.26 22.77
C ILE A 182 -5.18 0.76 23.92
N PHE A 183 -4.00 1.20 24.35
CA PHE A 183 -3.84 1.93 25.62
C PHE A 183 -3.59 3.45 25.50
N LEU A 184 -3.10 3.93 24.35
CA LEU A 184 -2.60 5.30 24.18
C LEU A 184 -3.33 6.11 23.09
N ASP A 185 -4.11 5.47 22.22
CA ASP A 185 -4.78 6.17 21.12
C ASP A 185 -6.06 6.88 21.62
N ASP A 186 -6.17 8.15 21.21
CA ASP A 186 -7.22 9.15 21.44
C ASP A 186 -8.54 8.63 22.09
N PRO A 187 -8.97 9.13 23.26
CA PRO A 187 -10.20 8.69 23.93
C PRO A 187 -11.48 8.92 23.10
N GLU A 188 -11.43 9.75 22.05
CA GLU A 188 -12.53 9.96 21.10
C GLU A 188 -12.54 8.95 19.93
N ARG A 189 -11.53 8.07 19.82
CA ARG A 189 -11.44 7.12 18.71
C ARG A 189 -12.47 6.00 18.84
N HIS A 190 -13.28 5.87 17.79
CA HIS A 190 -14.32 4.85 17.73
C HIS A 190 -13.75 3.42 17.79
N CYS A 191 -14.28 2.57 18.67
CA CYS A 191 -13.75 1.22 18.94
C CYS A 191 -13.63 0.31 17.70
N LYS A 192 -14.52 0.45 16.70
CA LYS A 192 -14.38 -0.28 15.41
C LYS A 192 -13.12 0.09 14.63
N LEU A 193 -12.68 1.34 14.70
CA LEU A 193 -11.46 1.77 14.03
C LEU A 193 -10.24 1.25 14.79
N ALA A 194 -10.27 1.29 16.13
CA ALA A 194 -9.21 0.73 16.97
C ALA A 194 -9.06 -0.79 16.76
N GLY A 195 -10.16 -1.53 16.75
CA GLY A 195 -10.17 -2.97 16.47
C GLY A 195 -9.60 -3.29 15.08
N ARG A 196 -10.06 -2.57 14.05
CA ARG A 196 -9.48 -2.72 12.71
C ARG A 196 -7.99 -2.46 12.71
N LEU A 197 -7.51 -1.34 13.25
CA LEU A 197 -6.08 -1.02 13.28
C LEU A 197 -5.28 -2.10 14.04
N TYR A 198 -5.81 -2.62 15.14
CA TYR A 198 -5.19 -3.72 15.88
C TYR A 198 -5.06 -5.00 15.05
N ASP A 199 -6.10 -5.36 14.28
CA ASP A 199 -6.06 -6.50 13.35
C ASP A 199 -5.05 -6.27 12.21
N GLN A 200 -4.73 -5.02 11.85
CA GLN A 200 -3.74 -4.72 10.80
C GLN A 200 -2.29 -4.87 11.27
N VAL A 201 -2.04 -4.82 12.58
CA VAL A 201 -0.70 -4.96 13.18
C VAL A 201 -0.43 -6.39 13.65
N SER A 202 -1.48 -7.19 13.83
CA SER A 202 -1.42 -8.61 14.23
C SER A 202 -1.04 -9.49 13.05
#